data_AF-A0A3P1VZV0-F1
#
_entry.id   AF-A0A3P1VZV0-F1
#
_cell.length_a   1.000
_cell.length_b   1.000
_cell.length_c   1.000
_cell.angle_alpha   90.00
_cell.angle_beta   90.00
_cell.angle_gamma   90.00
#
_symmetry.space_group_name_H-M   'P 1'
#
loop_
_entity.id
_entity.type
_entity.pdbx_description
1 polymer ?
#
loop_
_entity_poly.entity_id
_entity_poly.type
_entity_poly.pdbx_seq_one_letter_code
_entity_poly.pdbx_strand_id
1 'polypeptide(L)' 'MDTKEFHRNIYVNLENEIVKSGLSKKEIAKKLGTESSNVSYILNKLKNGNTINTKTLVKFSKVLNISMKNFFKQ' A
#
# COMPACT_ATOMS: atom_id res chain seq x y z
N MET A 1 3.46 19.57 5.35
CA MET A 1 3.03 18.46 4.48
C MET A 1 1.55 18.62 4.21
N ASP A 2 1.17 18.81 2.95
CA ASP A 2 -0.25 18.84 2.56
C ASP A 2 -0.86 17.42 2.64
N THR A 3 -2.18 17.31 2.78
CA THR A 3 -2.86 16.01 2.89
C THR A 3 -2.62 15.12 1.66
N LYS A 4 -2.54 15.70 0.46
CA LYS A 4 -2.22 14.93 -0.75
C LYS A 4 -0.78 14.42 -0.74
N GLU A 5 0.14 15.22 -0.25
CA GLU A 5 1.55 14.86 -0.09
C GLU A 5 1.70 13.71 0.92
N PHE A 6 0.97 13.76 2.04
CA PHE A 6 0.91 12.67 3.02
C PHE A 6 0.49 11.34 2.38
N HIS A 7 -0.58 11.34 1.58
CA HIS A 7 -1.05 10.11 0.91
C HIS A 7 -0.09 9.62 -0.17
N ARG A 8 0.60 10.53 -0.87
CA ARG A 8 1.69 10.17 -1.80
C ARG A 8 2.89 9.56 -1.08
N ASN A 9 3.23 10.04 0.11
CA ASN A 9 4.30 9.44 0.92
C ASN A 9 3.92 8.02 1.38
N ILE A 10 2.66 7.79 1.76
CA ILE A 10 2.14 6.44 2.02
C ILE A 10 2.28 5.54 0.78
N TYR A 11 1.97 6.05 -0.42
CA TYR A 11 2.19 5.31 -1.67
C TYR A 11 3.65 4.90 -1.83
N VAL A 12 4.59 5.84 -1.71
CA VAL A 12 6.02 5.59 -1.91
C VAL A 12 6.52 4.54 -0.91
N ASN A 13 6.16 4.68 0.36
CA ASN A 13 6.53 3.73 1.40
C ASN A 13 5.94 2.33 1.12
N LEU A 14 4.66 2.26 0.77
CA LEU A 14 4.01 0.99 0.44
C LEU A 14 4.66 0.33 -0.79
N GLU A 15 4.96 1.09 -1.84
CA GLU A 15 5.63 0.59 -3.04
C GLU A 15 7.03 0.06 -2.71
N ASN A 16 7.80 0.78 -1.91
CA ASN A 16 9.12 0.34 -1.46
C ASN A 16 9.06 -0.97 -0.67
N GLU A 17 8.09 -1.12 0.25
CA GLU A 17 7.95 -2.35 1.02
C GLU A 17 7.45 -3.53 0.16
N ILE A 18 6.62 -3.26 -0.86
CA ILE A 18 6.24 -4.26 -1.87
C ILE A 18 7.49 -4.75 -2.62
N VAL A 19 8.33 -3.82 -3.10
CA VAL A 19 9.57 -4.17 -3.80
C VAL A 19 10.51 -4.99 -2.89
N LYS A 20 10.72 -4.56 -1.65
CA LYS A 20 11.55 -5.27 -0.67
C LYS A 20 11.03 -6.67 -0.33
N SER A 21 9.70 -6.85 -0.32
CA SER A 21 9.11 -8.17 -0.04
C SER A 21 9.37 -9.20 -1.14
N GLY A 22 9.76 -8.76 -2.35
CA GLY A 22 9.91 -9.62 -3.52
C GLY A 22 8.59 -10.14 -4.09
N LEU A 23 7.43 -9.77 -3.52
CA LEU A 23 6.13 -10.23 -3.97
C LEU A 23 5.64 -9.41 -5.16
N SER A 24 5.14 -10.11 -6.18
CA SER A 24 4.44 -9.48 -7.28
C SER A 24 3.06 -8.95 -6.83
N LYS A 25 2.52 -7.97 -7.56
CA LYS A 25 1.15 -7.47 -7.33
C LYS A 25 0.09 -8.58 -7.39
N LYS A 26 0.29 -9.60 -8.24
CA LYS A 26 -0.58 -10.78 -8.35
C LYS A 26 -0.56 -11.62 -7.08
N GLU A 27 0.62 -11.86 -6.52
CA GLU A 27 0.76 -12.62 -5.26
C GLU A 27 0.18 -11.87 -4.07
N ILE A 28 0.40 -10.55 -4.01
CA ILE A 28 -0.21 -9.69 -3.00
C ILE A 28 -1.73 -9.76 -3.11
N ALA A 29 -2.28 -9.63 -4.33
CA ALA A 29 -3.72 -9.74 -4.57
C ALA A 29 -4.27 -11.09 -4.10
N LYS A 30 -3.59 -12.20 -4.44
CA LYS A 30 -3.93 -13.55 -3.98
C LYS A 30 -3.93 -13.65 -2.45
N LYS A 31 -2.90 -13.15 -1.77
CA LYS A 31 -2.81 -13.15 -0.29
C LYS A 31 -3.85 -12.24 0.38
N LEU A 32 -4.24 -11.17 -0.29
CA LEU A 32 -5.31 -10.26 0.16
C LEU A 32 -6.72 -10.82 -0.10
N GLY A 33 -6.85 -11.91 -0.87
CA GLY A 33 -8.14 -12.46 -1.29
C GLY A 33 -8.89 -11.52 -2.23
N THR A 34 -8.18 -10.84 -3.14
CA THR A 34 -8.75 -9.85 -4.06
C THR A 34 -8.14 -9.98 -5.46
N GLU A 35 -8.73 -9.30 -6.44
CA GLU A 35 -8.16 -9.17 -7.77
C GLU A 35 -6.95 -8.23 -7.83
N SER A 36 -6.06 -8.46 -8.79
CA SER A 36 -4.88 -7.62 -9.04
C SER A 36 -5.22 -6.19 -9.49
N SER A 37 -6.38 -6.04 -10.13
CA SER A 37 -7.00 -4.76 -10.50
C SER A 37 -7.22 -3.89 -9.26
N ASN A 38 -7.74 -4.48 -8.17
CA ASN A 38 -8.01 -3.76 -6.93
C ASN A 38 -6.73 -3.29 -6.23
N VAL A 39 -5.67 -4.11 -6.23
CA VAL A 39 -4.35 -3.70 -5.72
C VAL A 39 -3.83 -2.48 -6.49
N SER A 40 -3.91 -2.52 -7.83
CA SER A 40 -3.50 -1.39 -8.68
C SER A 40 -4.34 -0.14 -8.44
N TYR A 41 -5.66 -0.30 -8.25
CA TYR A 41 -6.57 0.79 -7.93
C TYR A 41 -6.22 1.47 -6.59
N ILE A 42 -5.93 0.70 -5.55
CA ILE A 42 -5.53 1.20 -4.23
C ILE A 42 -4.23 1.99 -4.33
N LEU A 43 -3.22 1.43 -5.01
CA LEU A 43 -1.94 2.10 -5.24
C LEU A 43 -2.13 3.41 -6.03
N ASN A 44 -2.94 3.40 -7.08
CA ASN A 44 -3.22 4.58 -7.88
C ASN A 44 -3.97 5.66 -7.08
N LYS A 45 -4.87 5.28 -6.17
CA LYS A 45 -5.53 6.23 -5.27
C LYS A 45 -4.51 7.00 -4.43
N LEU A 46 -3.63 6.28 -3.73
CA LEU A 46 -2.59 6.87 -2.90
C LEU A 46 -1.61 7.72 -3.73
N LYS A 47 -1.19 7.23 -4.91
CA LYS A 47 -0.32 7.96 -5.85
C LYS A 47 -0.91 9.31 -6.28
N ASN A 48 -2.23 9.38 -6.43
CA ASN A 48 -2.93 10.62 -6.77
C ASN A 48 -3.25 11.50 -5.55
N GLY A 49 -2.78 11.13 -4.35
CA GLY A 49 -2.99 11.89 -3.13
C GLY A 49 -4.37 11.66 -2.49
N ASN A 50 -5.07 10.57 -2.86
CA ASN A 50 -6.36 10.22 -2.27
C ASN A 50 -6.19 9.30 -1.07
N THR A 51 -7.09 9.45 -0.11
CA THR A 51 -7.16 8.56 1.06
C THR A 51 -7.68 7.17 0.71
N ILE A 52 -7.30 6.20 1.53
CA ILE A 52 -7.82 4.83 1.52
C ILE A 52 -8.18 4.41 2.94
N ASN A 53 -9.01 3.38 3.06
CA ASN A 53 -9.39 2.84 4.36
C ASN A 53 -8.16 2.28 5.10
N THR A 54 -7.98 2.65 6.37
CA THR A 54 -6.92 2.12 7.24
C THR A 54 -6.93 0.59 7.32
N LYS A 55 -8.11 -0.05 7.26
CA LYS A 55 -8.23 -1.52 7.19
C LYS A 55 -7.51 -2.11 5.98
N THR A 56 -7.46 -1.39 4.86
CA THR A 56 -6.70 -1.79 3.68
C THR A 56 -5.21 -1.79 3.98
N LEU A 57 -4.68 -0.72 4.58
CA LEU A 57 -3.27 -0.65 4.99
C LEU A 57 -2.90 -1.76 5.98
N VAL A 58 -3.77 -2.06 6.96
CA VAL A 58 -3.57 -3.19 7.89
C VAL A 58 -3.46 -4.52 7.14
N LYS A 59 -4.27 -4.75 6.11
CA LYS A 59 -4.16 -5.97 5.31
C LYS A 59 -2.83 -6.03 4.55
N PHE A 60 -2.38 -4.92 3.96
CA PHE A 60 -1.07 -4.86 3.31
C PHE A 60 0.06 -5.13 4.31
N SER A 61 0.02 -4.57 5.52
CA SER A 61 1.06 -4.80 6.53
C SER A 61 1.15 -6.29 6.91
N LYS A 62 0.01 -6.97 7.03
CA LYS A 62 -0.04 -8.43 7.28
C LYS A 62 0.53 -9.23 6.11
N VAL A 63 0.16 -8.88 4.87
CA VAL A 63 0.63 -9.59 3.66
C VAL A 63 2.13 -9.43 3.45
N LEU A 64 2.65 -8.23 3.71
CA LEU A 64 4.07 -7.90 3.59
C LEU A 64 4.88 -8.31 4.84
N ASN A 65 4.22 -8.79 5.89
CA ASN A 65 4.83 -9.13 7.19
C ASN A 65 5.66 -7.98 7.81
N ILE A 66 5.08 -6.78 7.81
CA ILE A 66 5.71 -5.56 8.35
C ILE A 66 4.77 -4.81 9.30
N SER A 67 5.34 -3.89 10.08
CA SER A 67 4.54 -2.97 10.90
C SER A 67 3.88 -1.89 10.04
N MET A 68 2.63 -1.53 10.35
CA MET A 68 1.95 -0.39 9.72
C MET A 68 2.74 0.91 9.81
N LYS A 69 3.58 1.08 10.84
CA LYS A 69 4.44 2.26 10.99
C LYS A 69 5.35 2.49 9.77
N ASN A 70 5.71 1.43 9.04
CA ASN A 70 6.55 1.55 7.84
C ASN A 70 5.87 2.37 6.73
N PHE A 71 4.53 2.42 6.67
CA PHE A 71 3.81 3.21 5.66
C PHE A 71 3.79 4.71 5.96
N PHE A 72 4.04 5.10 7.21
CA PHE A 72 3.96 6.49 7.67
C PHE A 72 5.33 7.08 7.99
N LYS A 73 6.42 6.43 7.55
CA LYS A 73 7.77 6.98 7.67
C LYS A 73 7.87 8.24 6.80
N GLN A 74 8.45 9.30 7.38
CA GLN A 74 8.78 10.53 6.68
C GLN A 74 10.26 10.51 6.31
#